data_AF-A0A969CNC7-F1
#
_entry.id   AF-A0A969CNC7-F1
#
_cell.length_a   1.000
_cell.length_b   1.000
_cell.length_c   1.000
_cell.angle_alpha   90.00
_cell.angle_beta   90.00
_cell.angle_gamma   90.00
#
_symmetry.space_group_name_H-M   'P 1'
#
loop_
_entity.id
_entity.type
_entity.pdbx_description
1 polymer ?
#
loop_
_entity_poly.entity_id
_entity_poly.type
_entity_poly.pdbx_seq_one_letter_code
_entity_poly.pdbx_strand_id
1 'polypeptide(L)' 'MTPEQEAAIQSHVHSIAEILYKATPAQQLETLEGIEATIRKHLLEQVGPELTLFLSETALAQRKDGNGD' A
#
# COMPACT_ATOMS: atom_id res chain seq x y z
N MET A 1 6.20 4.57 -15.83
CA MET A 1 6.60 3.23 -15.37
C MET A 1 7.02 2.42 -16.59
N THR A 2 7.95 1.50 -16.43
CA THR A 2 8.22 0.51 -17.48
C THR A 2 7.20 -0.63 -17.40
N PRO A 3 7.00 -1.42 -18.47
CA PRO A 3 6.12 -2.59 -18.43
C PRO A 3 6.48 -3.57 -17.31
N GLU A 4 7.77 -3.75 -17.02
CA GLU A 4 8.25 -4.59 -15.93
C GLU A 4 7.84 -4.04 -14.56
N GLN A 5 7.91 -2.71 -14.39
CA GLN A 5 7.45 -2.06 -13.16
C GLN A 5 5.93 -2.19 -12.99
N GLU A 6 5.15 -2.09 -14.07
CA GLU A 6 3.69 -2.27 -14.02
C GLU A 6 3.32 -3.70 -13.64
N ALA A 7 3.98 -4.71 -14.23
CA ALA A 7 3.78 -6.11 -13.89
C ALA A 7 4.15 -6.40 -12.42
N ALA A 8 5.24 -5.82 -11.93
CA ALA A 8 5.64 -5.94 -10.53
C ALA A 8 4.60 -5.32 -9.58
N ILE A 9 4.13 -4.10 -9.86
CA ILE A 9 3.06 -3.47 -9.08
C ILE A 9 1.80 -4.34 -9.08
N GLN A 10 1.38 -4.83 -10.25
CA GLN A 10 0.18 -5.67 -10.34
C GLN A 10 0.30 -6.95 -9.50
N SER A 11 1.45 -7.62 -9.56
CA SER A 11 1.72 -8.83 -8.76
C SER A 11 1.65 -8.52 -7.26
N HIS A 12 2.32 -7.46 -6.81
CA HIS A 12 2.33 -7.08 -5.40
C HIS A 12 0.95 -6.67 -4.90
N VAL A 13 0.23 -5.87 -5.68
CA VAL A 13 -1.14 -5.45 -5.35
C VAL A 13 -2.08 -6.65 -5.26
N HIS A 14 -1.94 -7.64 -6.15
CA HIS A 14 -2.75 -8.86 -6.09
C HIS A 14 -2.48 -9.66 -4.81
N SER A 15 -1.21 -9.85 -4.45
CA SER A 15 -0.83 -10.54 -3.21
C SER A 15 -1.36 -9.81 -1.96
N ILE A 16 -1.28 -8.48 -1.94
CA ILE A 16 -1.86 -7.67 -0.87
C ILE A 16 -3.37 -7.87 -0.82
N ALA A 17 -4.07 -7.77 -1.96
CA ALA A 17 -5.52 -7.93 -2.04
C ALA A 17 -5.99 -9.29 -1.52
N GLU A 18 -5.31 -10.40 -1.84
CA GLU A 18 -5.65 -11.73 -1.32
C GLU A 18 -5.56 -11.80 0.20
N ILE A 19 -4.52 -11.22 0.80
CA ILE A 19 -4.33 -11.20 2.26
C ILE A 19 -5.44 -10.40 2.92
N LEU A 20 -5.71 -9.20 2.40
CA LEU A 20 -6.70 -8.28 2.94
C LEU A 20 -8.12 -8.81 2.82
N TYR A 21 -8.44 -9.45 1.69
CA TYR A 21 -9.71 -10.11 1.47
C TYR A 21 -9.95 -11.23 2.50
N LYS A 22 -8.95 -12.10 2.75
CA LYS A 22 -9.05 -13.17 3.76
C LYS A 22 -9.23 -12.63 5.19
N ALA A 23 -8.73 -11.44 5.47
CA ALA A 23 -8.90 -10.75 6.75
C ALA A 23 -10.23 -9.99 6.87
N THR A 24 -11.04 -9.93 5.81
CA THR A 24 -12.28 -9.14 5.77
C THR A 24 -13.50 -10.03 6.06
N PRO A 25 -14.37 -9.65 7.02
CA PRO A 25 -15.64 -10.34 7.24
C PRO A 25 -16.56 -10.25 6.01
N ALA A 26 -17.19 -11.36 5.64
CA ALA A 26 -18.06 -11.42 4.45
C ALA A 26 -19.18 -10.36 4.45
N GLN A 27 -19.70 -9.98 5.63
CA GLN A 27 -20.75 -8.98 5.78
C GLN A 27 -20.32 -7.59 5.28
N GLN A 28 -19.03 -7.28 5.37
CA GLN A 28 -18.48 -6.00 4.89
C GLN A 28 -18.36 -5.96 3.36
N LEU A 29 -18.57 -7.08 2.67
CA LEU A 29 -18.44 -7.18 1.22
C LEU A 29 -19.80 -7.30 0.51
N GLU A 30 -20.91 -7.20 1.25
CA GLU A 30 -22.27 -7.36 0.72
C GLU A 30 -22.77 -6.12 -0.02
N THR A 31 -22.23 -4.93 0.29
CA THR A 31 -22.65 -3.66 -0.30
C THR A 31 -21.46 -2.89 -0.84
N LEU A 32 -21.70 -2.03 -1.83
CA LEU A 32 -20.65 -1.15 -2.37
C LEU A 32 -20.07 -0.23 -1.29
N GLU A 33 -20.89 0.25 -0.37
CA GLU A 33 -20.46 1.06 0.78
C GLU A 33 -19.55 0.27 1.72
N GLY A 34 -19.92 -0.98 2.04
CA GLY A 34 -19.08 -1.86 2.87
C GLY A 34 -17.74 -2.17 2.22
N ILE A 35 -17.75 -2.48 0.92
CA ILE A 35 -16.54 -2.73 0.13
C ILE A 35 -15.64 -1.51 0.15
N GLU A 36 -16.18 -0.33 -0.15
CA GLU A 36 -15.45 0.93 -0.17
C GLU A 36 -14.85 1.25 1.20
N ALA A 37 -15.64 1.18 2.27
CA ALA A 37 -15.19 1.41 3.64
C ALA A 37 -14.07 0.44 4.04
N THR A 38 -14.20 -0.83 3.67
CA THR A 38 -13.17 -1.85 3.91
C THR A 38 -11.88 -1.54 3.17
N ILE A 39 -11.95 -1.23 1.88
CA ILE A 39 -10.78 -0.88 1.07
C ILE A 39 -10.09 0.35 1.66
N ARG A 40 -10.85 1.40 1.99
CA ARG A 40 -10.31 2.61 2.63
C ARG A 40 -9.60 2.27 3.93
N LYS A 41 -10.21 1.44 4.78
CA LYS A 41 -9.63 1.03 6.06
C LYS A 41 -8.30 0.32 5.86
N HIS A 42 -8.24 -0.69 5.00
CA HIS A 42 -7.00 -1.44 4.74
C HIS A 42 -5.90 -0.54 4.15
N LEU A 43 -6.26 0.37 3.24
CA LEU A 43 -5.32 1.35 2.71
C LEU A 43 -4.75 2.25 3.81
N LEU A 44 -5.57 2.74 4.73
CA LEU A 44 -5.13 3.64 5.80
C LEU A 44 -4.33 2.92 6.89
N GLU A 45 -4.73 1.70 7.25
CA GLU A 45 -4.16 0.99 8.41
C GLU A 45 -2.97 0.09 8.06
N GLN A 46 -2.91 -0.46 6.85
CA GLN A 46 -1.90 -1.47 6.49
C GLN A 46 -0.96 -1.05 5.36
N VAL A 47 -1.45 -0.30 4.37
CA VAL A 47 -0.62 0.10 3.21
C VAL A 47 0.00 1.49 3.41
N GLY A 48 -0.79 2.45 3.87
CA GLY A 48 -0.39 3.85 4.05
C GLY A 48 0.81 4.05 4.98
N PRO A 49 0.90 3.36 6.14
CA PRO A 49 2.04 3.48 7.03
C PRO A 49 3.35 3.01 6.38
N GLU A 50 3.34 1.90 5.64
CA GLU A 50 4.50 1.37 4.94
C GLU A 50 4.99 2.34 3.85
N LEU A 51 4.06 2.91 3.07
CA LEU A 51 4.40 3.93 2.08
C LEU A 51 4.99 5.19 2.73
N THR A 52 4.43 5.62 3.87
CA THR A 52 4.90 6.79 4.60
C THR A 52 6.30 6.56 5.17
N LEU A 53 6.56 5.38 5.74
CA LEU A 53 7.86 4.98 6.26
C LEU A 53 8.90 4.96 5.15
N PHE A 54 8.62 4.27 4.04
CA PHE A 54 9.53 4.19 2.89
C PHE A 54 9.92 5.57 2.36
N LEU A 55 8.95 6.47 2.20
CA LEU A 55 9.20 7.84 1.74
C LEU A 55 10.02 8.65 2.75
N SER A 56 9.76 8.45 4.05
CA SER A 56 10.49 9.14 5.12
C SER A 56 11.96 8.70 5.18
N GLU A 57 12.22 7.40 5.11
CA GLU A 57 13.57 6.84 5.07
C GLU A 57 14.33 7.30 3.82
N THR A 58 13.66 7.28 2.66
CA THR A 58 14.24 7.76 1.40
C THR A 58 14.60 9.25 1.49
N ALA A 59 13.71 10.08 2.06
CA ALA A 59 13.97 11.50 2.25
C ALA A 59 15.13 11.76 3.22
N LEU A 60 15.27 10.97 4.28
CA LEU A 60 16.38 11.07 5.23
C LEU A 60 17.71 10.66 4.60
N ALA A 61 17.74 9.60 3.79
CA ALA A 61 18.92 9.17 3.06
C ALA A 61 19.44 10.28 2.12
N GLN A 62 18.54 10.88 1.33
CA GLN A 62 18.89 11.98 0.42
C GLN A 62 19.46 13.21 1.14
N ARG A 63 18.99 13.53 2.35
CA ARG A 63 19.54 14.64 3.15
C ARG A 63 20.94 14.35 3.68
N LYS A 64 21.25 13.09 3.98
CA LYS A 64 22.57 12.69 4.49
C LYS A 64 23.63 12.72 3.40
N ASP A 65 23.25 12.35 2.18
CA ASP A 65 24.14 12.39 1.01
C ASP A 65 24.38 13.82 0.48
N GLY A 66 23.48 14.76 0.79
CA GLY A 66 23.59 16.17 0.41
C GLY A 66 24.31 17.08 1.42
N ASN A 67 24.71 16.58 2.60
CA ASN A 67 25.36 17.36 3.66
C ASN A 67 26.82 16.92 3.91
N GLY A 68 27.47 16.38 2.89
CA GLY A 68 28.92 16.20 2.86
C GLY A 68 29.59 17.40 2.17
N ASP A 69 29.74 18.51 2.91
CA ASP A 69 30.75 19.55 2.65
C ASP A 69 31.83 19.44 3.72
#